data_AF-A0A4V5PCF8-F1
#
_entry.id   AF-A0A4V5PCF8-F1
#
_cell.length_a   1.000
_cell.length_b   1.000
_cell.length_c   1.000
_cell.angle_alpha   90.00
_cell.angle_beta   90.00
_cell.angle_gamma   90.00
#
_symmetry.space_group_name_H-M   'P 1'
#
loop_
_entity.id
_entity.type
_entity.pdbx_description
1 polymer ?
#
loop_
_entity_poly.entity_id
_entity_poly.type
_entity_poly.pdbx_seq_one_letter_code
_entity_poly.pdbx_strand_id
1 'polypeptide(L)'
;MKTTSFILICLMLILLVSCNNEKKRQFVPEIPTHTKLILNKEETIKLWKKAIDEGDFKAYANISNAYLMNTQIYELYYYSLIMTNKYNCPQAYYHLFTIMNDKVSIDGLKLYSNDEATRNMSLYYLLRAKELGYTQAQFEIDDVFGKGKSVPKSSYFIQQLLISQNLK
;
A
#
# COMPACT_ATOMS: atom_id res chain seq x y z
N MET A 1 3.40 -51.67 -59.85
CA MET A 1 2.45 -50.76 -59.16
C MET A 1 2.40 -50.91 -57.63
N LYS A 2 3.26 -51.71 -56.96
CA LYS A 2 3.18 -51.90 -55.49
C LYS A 2 4.24 -51.13 -54.68
N THR A 3 5.32 -50.66 -55.30
CA THR A 3 6.45 -49.99 -54.62
C THR A 3 6.22 -48.48 -54.42
N THR A 4 5.58 -47.79 -55.36
CA THR A 4 5.23 -46.37 -55.23
C THR A 4 4.15 -46.11 -54.17
N SER A 5 3.25 -47.07 -53.95
CA SER A 5 2.21 -47.00 -52.92
C SER A 5 2.79 -47.13 -51.52
N PHE A 6 3.84 -47.95 -51.34
CA PHE A 6 4.52 -48.14 -50.05
C PHE A 6 5.33 -46.90 -49.62
N ILE A 7 5.94 -46.20 -50.59
CA ILE A 7 6.71 -44.97 -50.34
C ILE A 7 5.80 -43.82 -49.90
N LEU A 8 4.61 -43.69 -50.51
CA LEU A 8 3.62 -42.68 -50.13
C LEU A 8 3.05 -42.92 -48.72
N ILE A 9 2.85 -44.18 -48.33
CA ILE A 9 2.36 -44.56 -47.00
C ILE A 9 3.42 -44.25 -45.92
N CYS A 10 4.70 -44.52 -46.20
CA CYS A 10 5.79 -44.16 -45.29
C CYS A 10 5.94 -42.63 -45.13
N LEU A 11 5.75 -41.85 -46.19
CA LEU A 11 5.81 -40.39 -46.14
C LEU A 11 4.66 -39.76 -45.33
N MET A 12 3.46 -40.35 -45.39
CA MET A 12 2.31 -39.95 -44.57
C MET A 12 2.50 -40.27 -43.07
N LEU A 13 3.20 -41.35 -42.73
CA LEU A 13 3.47 -41.74 -41.34
C LEU A 13 4.49 -40.82 -40.65
N ILE A 14 5.46 -40.27 -41.38
CA ILE A 14 6.46 -39.33 -40.84
C ILE A 14 5.82 -37.99 -40.43
N LEU A 15 4.72 -37.59 -41.08
CA LEU A 15 3.98 -36.37 -40.76
C LEU A 15 3.17 -36.45 -39.45
N LEU A 16 2.92 -37.65 -38.92
CA LEU A 16 2.16 -37.85 -37.68
C LEU A 16 3.04 -37.95 -36.42
N VAL A 17 4.37 -37.99 -36.58
CA VAL A 17 5.34 -38.10 -35.46
C VAL A 17 5.90 -36.74 -35.03
N SER A 18 5.38 -35.63 -35.58
CA SER A 18 5.63 -34.29 -35.02
C SER A 18 4.80 -34.10 -33.75
N CYS A 19 5.11 -34.90 -32.72
CA CYS A 19 4.69 -34.63 -31.36
C CYS A 19 5.26 -33.28 -30.95
N ASN A 20 4.36 -32.31 -30.83
CA ASN A 20 4.65 -30.96 -30.39
C ASN A 20 5.19 -31.00 -28.96
N ASN A 21 6.52 -31.13 -28.82
CA ASN A 21 7.23 -31.00 -27.56
C ASN A 21 7.31 -29.50 -27.20
N GLU A 22 6.15 -28.86 -27.06
CA GLU A 22 6.07 -27.61 -26.34
C GLU A 22 6.42 -27.93 -24.90
N LYS A 23 7.69 -27.74 -24.55
CA LYS A 23 8.09 -27.54 -23.16
C LYS A 23 7.15 -26.46 -22.64
N LYS A 24 6.12 -26.85 -21.87
CA LYS A 24 5.33 -25.93 -21.06
C LYS A 24 6.37 -25.17 -20.24
N ARG A 25 6.70 -23.94 -20.64
CA ARG A 25 7.49 -23.05 -19.81
C ARG A 25 6.71 -22.99 -18.52
N GLN A 26 7.25 -23.57 -17.44
CA GLN A 26 6.71 -23.32 -16.12
C GLN A 26 6.75 -21.81 -15.95
N PHE A 27 5.58 -21.20 -15.95
CA PHE A 27 5.42 -19.81 -15.59
C PHE A 27 5.76 -19.74 -14.10
N VAL A 28 6.99 -19.36 -13.79
CA VAL A 28 7.37 -18.96 -12.44
C VAL A 28 6.98 -17.48 -12.35
N PRO A 29 5.88 -17.11 -11.68
CA PRO A 29 5.53 -15.71 -11.52
C PRO A 29 6.69 -15.00 -10.85
N GLU A 30 7.18 -13.92 -11.47
CA GLU A 30 8.18 -13.08 -10.84
C GLU A 30 7.58 -12.46 -9.58
N ILE A 31 8.25 -12.61 -8.43
CA ILE A 31 7.81 -12.01 -7.18
C ILE A 31 7.82 -10.48 -7.34
N PRO A 32 6.72 -9.77 -7.05
CA PRO A 32 6.69 -8.31 -7.14
C PRO A 32 7.78 -7.65 -6.28
N THR A 33 8.32 -6.51 -6.73
CA THR A 33 9.41 -5.81 -6.03
C THR A 33 9.06 -5.45 -4.58
N HIS A 34 7.81 -5.04 -4.30
CA HIS A 34 7.35 -4.75 -2.94
C HIS A 34 7.39 -6.01 -2.06
N THR A 35 7.01 -7.17 -2.59
CA THR A 35 7.08 -8.43 -1.86
C THR A 35 8.53 -8.88 -1.67
N LYS A 36 9.41 -8.72 -2.68
CA LYS A 36 10.85 -8.98 -2.54
C LYS A 36 11.47 -8.12 -1.41
N LEU A 37 11.07 -6.85 -1.31
CA LEU A 37 11.56 -5.95 -0.26
C LEU A 37 11.17 -6.43 1.15
N ILE A 38 9.89 -6.75 1.35
CA ILE A 38 9.37 -7.25 2.64
C ILE A 38 10.04 -8.57 3.06
N LEU A 39 10.27 -9.48 2.10
CA LEU A 39 10.93 -10.75 2.37
C LEU A 39 12.42 -10.56 2.72
N ASN A 40 13.04 -9.48 2.26
CA ASN A 40 14.40 -9.11 2.64
C ASN A 40 14.40 -8.35 3.98
N LYS A 41 14.51 -9.12 5.07
CA LYS A 41 14.54 -8.57 6.44
C LYS A 41 15.67 -7.58 6.69
N GLU A 42 16.86 -7.84 6.15
CA GLU A 42 18.02 -6.96 6.34
C GLU A 42 17.79 -5.58 5.72
N GLU A 43 17.34 -5.54 4.46
CA GLU A 43 17.04 -4.28 3.77
C GLU A 43 15.85 -3.56 4.39
N THR A 44 14.81 -4.30 4.80
CA THR A 44 13.65 -3.74 5.53
C THR A 44 14.10 -3.04 6.82
N ILE A 45 14.90 -3.70 7.66
CA ILE A 45 15.41 -3.11 8.90
C ILE A 45 16.29 -1.89 8.61
N LYS A 46 17.14 -1.96 7.58
CA LYS A 46 18.00 -0.84 7.18
C LYS A 46 17.19 0.38 6.75
N LEU A 47 16.12 0.20 5.96
CA LEU A 47 15.24 1.30 5.55
C LEU A 47 14.48 1.87 6.75
N TRP A 48 13.97 1.02 7.64
CA TRP A 48 13.29 1.50 8.84
C TRP A 48 14.23 2.26 9.77
N LYS A 49 15.47 1.82 9.97
CA LYS A 49 16.47 2.59 10.75
C LYS A 49 16.70 3.97 10.17
N LYS A 50 16.92 4.09 8.86
CA LYS A 50 17.07 5.40 8.21
C LYS A 50 15.83 6.29 8.40
N ALA A 51 14.64 5.72 8.25
CA ALA A 51 13.41 6.46 8.46
C ALA A 51 13.28 6.93 9.93
N ILE A 52 13.36 6.00 10.88
CA ILE A 52 12.99 6.21 12.29
C ILE A 52 14.09 6.92 13.10
N ASP A 53 15.36 6.65 12.79
CA ASP A 53 16.49 7.21 13.54
C ASP A 53 16.93 8.55 12.93
N GLU A 54 16.93 8.66 11.60
CA GLU A 54 17.47 9.82 10.87
C GLU A 54 16.39 10.72 10.26
N GLY A 55 15.14 10.26 10.18
CA GLY A 55 14.05 11.02 9.54
C GLY A 55 14.07 10.96 8.02
N ASP A 56 14.70 9.95 7.41
CA ASP A 56 14.77 9.82 5.95
C ASP A 56 13.39 9.53 5.34
N PHE A 57 12.78 10.56 4.74
CA PHE A 57 11.47 10.47 4.09
C PHE A 57 11.46 9.56 2.87
N LYS A 58 12.59 9.42 2.16
CA LYS A 58 12.68 8.53 1.00
C LYS A 58 12.76 7.09 1.44
N ALA A 59 13.54 6.80 2.49
CA ALA A 59 13.57 5.48 3.10
C ALA A 59 12.16 5.10 3.61
N TYR A 60 11.50 6.01 4.33
CA TYR A 60 10.11 5.84 4.76
C TYR A 60 9.19 5.55 3.58
N ALA A 61 9.20 6.37 2.52
CA ALA A 61 8.34 6.22 1.36
C ALA A 61 8.51 4.84 0.70
N ASN A 62 9.76 4.38 0.54
CA ASN A 62 10.06 3.11 -0.10
C ASN A 62 9.49 1.93 0.69
N ILE A 63 9.77 1.88 1.99
CA ILE A 63 9.36 0.73 2.80
C ILE A 63 7.86 0.78 3.15
N SER A 64 7.31 1.94 3.47
CA SER A 64 5.88 2.08 3.82
C SER A 64 4.95 1.73 2.64
N ASN A 65 5.32 2.10 1.41
CA ASN A 65 4.57 1.67 0.23
C ASN A 65 4.57 0.15 0.07
N ALA A 66 5.69 -0.53 0.36
CA ALA A 66 5.73 -1.98 0.33
C ALA A 66 4.85 -2.60 1.42
N TYR A 67 4.77 -1.99 2.61
CA TYR A 67 3.87 -2.44 3.68
C TYR A 67 2.40 -2.32 3.28
N LEU A 68 2.01 -1.18 2.68
CA LEU A 68 0.65 -0.99 2.15
C LEU A 68 0.30 -2.04 1.09
N MET A 69 1.19 -2.30 0.14
CA MET A 69 0.94 -3.28 -0.94
C MET A 69 0.89 -4.73 -0.46
N ASN A 70 1.53 -5.05 0.67
CA ASN A 70 1.46 -6.39 1.30
C ASN A 70 0.48 -6.44 2.49
N THR A 71 -0.42 -5.45 2.61
CA THR A 71 -1.45 -5.36 3.66
C THR A 71 -0.92 -5.45 5.10
N GLN A 72 0.32 -5.01 5.34
CA GLN A 72 0.94 -4.98 6.68
C GLN A 72 0.60 -3.66 7.40
N ILE A 73 -0.69 -3.36 7.48
CA ILE A 73 -1.23 -2.04 7.84
C ILE A 73 -1.01 -1.72 9.34
N TYR A 74 -1.03 -2.73 10.21
CA TYR A 74 -0.92 -2.53 11.67
C TYR A 74 0.49 -2.13 12.11
N GLU A 75 1.51 -2.73 11.51
CA GLU A 75 2.90 -2.37 11.82
C GLU A 75 3.22 -0.97 11.28
N LEU A 76 2.69 -0.66 10.08
CA LEU A 76 2.84 0.65 9.48
C LEU A 76 2.27 1.78 10.35
N TYR A 77 1.18 1.54 11.09
CA TYR A 77 0.61 2.52 12.03
C TYR A 77 1.67 3.09 13.00
N TYR A 78 2.46 2.21 13.62
CA TYR A 78 3.47 2.63 14.60
C TYR A 78 4.60 3.44 13.96
N TYR A 79 5.09 3.01 12.79
CA TYR A 79 6.12 3.74 12.07
C TYR A 79 5.61 5.09 11.57
N SER A 80 4.39 5.14 11.03
CA SER A 80 3.77 6.39 10.59
C SER A 80 3.63 7.37 11.76
N LEU A 81 3.20 6.90 12.94
CA LEU A 81 3.07 7.74 14.13
C LEU A 81 4.41 8.35 14.58
N ILE A 82 5.49 7.58 14.54
CA ILE A 82 6.83 8.11 14.84
C ILE A 82 7.22 9.18 13.82
N MET A 83 7.01 8.91 12.53
CA MET A 83 7.39 9.82 11.45
C MET A 83 6.57 11.12 11.44
N THR A 84 5.30 11.09 11.84
CA THR A 84 4.52 12.32 12.03
C THR A 84 5.02 13.12 13.22
N ASN A 85 5.22 12.46 14.36
CA ASN A 85 5.49 13.16 15.62
C ASN A 85 6.92 13.70 15.71
N LYS A 86 7.91 12.92 15.25
CA LYS A 86 9.33 13.28 15.36
C LYS A 86 9.81 14.15 14.20
N TYR A 87 9.27 13.93 13.00
CA TYR A 87 9.80 14.54 11.78
C TYR A 87 8.77 15.31 10.95
N ASN A 88 7.49 15.31 11.35
CA ASN A 88 6.42 15.99 10.61
C ASN A 88 6.38 15.54 9.12
N CYS A 89 6.56 14.23 8.90
CA CYS A 89 6.60 13.63 7.56
C CYS A 89 5.23 13.70 6.87
N PRO A 90 5.09 14.36 5.71
CA PRO A 90 3.79 14.57 5.06
C PRO A 90 3.10 13.27 4.63
N GLN A 91 3.87 12.32 4.09
CA GLN A 91 3.35 11.02 3.68
C GLN A 91 2.87 10.18 4.88
N ALA A 92 3.57 10.27 6.02
CA ALA A 92 3.18 9.55 7.22
C ALA A 92 1.84 10.05 7.78
N TYR A 93 1.60 11.36 7.72
CA TYR A 93 0.29 11.93 8.05
C TYR A 93 -0.81 11.34 7.17
N TYR A 94 -0.60 11.27 5.85
CA TYR A 94 -1.58 10.66 4.96
C TYR A 94 -1.80 9.17 5.26
N HIS A 95 -0.74 8.42 5.54
CA HIS A 95 -0.87 6.99 5.90
C HIS A 95 -1.70 6.80 7.17
N LEU A 96 -1.51 7.62 8.22
CA LEU A 96 -2.37 7.56 9.41
C LEU A 96 -3.84 7.84 9.08
N PHE A 97 -4.12 8.83 8.21
CA PHE A 97 -5.48 9.06 7.74
C PHE A 97 -6.05 7.81 7.04
N THR A 98 -5.31 7.19 6.12
CA THR A 98 -5.77 5.98 5.41
C THR A 98 -6.02 4.83 6.37
N ILE A 99 -5.08 4.57 7.28
CA ILE A 99 -5.17 3.47 8.26
C ILE A 99 -6.40 3.65 9.16
N MET A 100 -6.65 4.87 9.65
CA MET A 100 -7.77 5.15 10.55
C MET A 100 -9.15 5.11 9.88
N ASN A 101 -9.20 5.19 8.54
CA ASN A 101 -10.43 5.09 7.76
C ASN A 101 -10.62 3.72 7.09
N ASP A 102 -9.67 2.80 7.28
CA ASP A 102 -9.79 1.44 6.76
C ASP A 102 -10.81 0.63 7.56
N LYS A 103 -11.63 -0.16 6.86
CA LYS A 103 -12.69 -1.00 7.43
C LYS A 103 -12.18 -2.39 7.74
N VAL A 104 -11.01 -2.45 8.36
CA VAL A 104 -10.27 -3.68 8.61
C VAL A 104 -10.84 -4.49 9.78
N SER A 105 -10.69 -5.80 9.71
CA SER A 105 -11.05 -6.76 10.75
C SER A 105 -9.87 -7.68 11.05
N ILE A 106 -9.47 -7.80 12.32
CA ILE A 106 -8.44 -8.75 12.78
C ILE A 106 -9.13 -9.85 13.58
N ASP A 107 -9.00 -11.09 13.16
CA ASP A 107 -9.58 -12.25 13.88
C ASP A 107 -11.07 -12.06 14.21
N GLY A 108 -11.81 -11.41 13.31
CA GLY A 108 -13.24 -11.10 13.49
C GLY A 108 -13.55 -9.80 14.26
N LEU A 109 -12.54 -9.13 14.81
CA LEU A 109 -12.67 -7.85 15.50
C LEU A 109 -12.63 -6.69 14.51
N LYS A 110 -13.75 -5.97 14.39
CA LYS A 110 -13.84 -4.75 13.58
C LYS A 110 -13.09 -3.62 14.28
N LEU A 111 -12.07 -3.07 13.62
CA LEU A 111 -11.24 -2.00 14.19
C LEU A 111 -11.65 -0.59 13.74
N TYR A 112 -12.54 -0.49 12.75
CA TYR A 112 -13.07 0.80 12.32
C TYR A 112 -14.03 1.38 13.35
N SER A 113 -13.59 2.42 14.06
CA SER A 113 -14.39 3.05 15.12
C SER A 113 -15.41 4.06 14.58
N ASN A 114 -14.98 4.98 13.71
CA ASN A 114 -15.78 6.11 13.20
C ASN A 114 -16.44 7.00 14.27
N ASP A 115 -16.05 6.88 15.53
CA ASP A 115 -16.47 7.80 16.57
C ASP A 115 -15.94 9.21 16.27
N GLU A 116 -16.54 10.22 16.89
CA GLU A 116 -16.21 11.62 16.63
C GLU A 116 -14.73 11.94 16.87
N ALA A 117 -14.12 11.39 17.92
CA ALA A 117 -12.73 11.66 18.23
C ALA A 117 -11.81 11.00 17.19
N THR A 118 -12.02 9.72 16.88
CA THR A 118 -11.24 9.03 15.85
C THR A 118 -11.37 9.70 14.49
N ARG A 119 -12.57 10.15 14.12
CA ARG A 119 -12.83 10.89 12.87
C ARG A 119 -12.13 12.25 12.85
N ASN A 120 -12.19 13.01 13.94
CA ASN A 120 -11.51 14.31 14.02
C ASN A 120 -9.98 14.12 13.92
N MET A 121 -9.44 13.09 14.55
CA MET A 121 -8.01 12.77 14.47
C MET A 121 -7.59 12.37 13.06
N SER A 122 -8.38 11.55 12.35
CA SER A 122 -8.06 11.18 10.97
C SER A 122 -8.14 12.38 10.02
N LEU A 123 -9.13 13.27 10.18
CA LEU A 123 -9.25 14.51 9.40
C LEU A 123 -8.11 15.49 9.69
N TYR A 124 -7.66 15.59 10.94
CA TYR A 124 -6.45 16.33 11.28
C TYR A 124 -5.26 15.82 10.45
N TYR A 125 -5.04 14.50 10.41
CA TYR A 125 -3.92 13.91 9.68
C TYR A 125 -4.00 14.16 8.17
N LEU A 126 -5.17 14.01 7.54
CA LEU A 126 -5.36 14.31 6.12
C LEU A 126 -5.01 15.78 5.81
N LEU A 127 -5.57 16.70 6.60
CA LEU A 127 -5.37 18.13 6.39
C LEU A 127 -3.93 18.54 6.66
N ARG A 128 -3.28 17.92 7.65
CA ARG A 128 -1.88 18.19 7.95
C ARG A 128 -0.97 17.71 6.81
N ALA A 129 -1.24 16.54 6.23
CA ALA A 129 -0.53 16.06 5.04
C ALA A 129 -0.68 17.04 3.86
N LYS A 130 -1.90 17.54 3.61
CA LYS A 130 -2.18 18.56 2.59
C LYS A 130 -1.43 19.86 2.84
N GLU A 131 -1.49 20.39 4.06
CA GLU A 131 -0.80 21.63 4.47
C GLU A 131 0.71 21.55 4.29
N LEU A 132 1.28 20.35 4.43
CA LEU A 132 2.69 20.08 4.20
C LEU A 132 3.03 19.73 2.75
N GLY A 133 2.07 19.83 1.83
CA GLY A 133 2.28 19.69 0.39
C GLY A 133 2.23 18.26 -0.14
N TYR A 134 1.69 17.28 0.60
CA TYR A 134 1.57 15.91 0.10
C TYR A 134 0.46 15.80 -0.96
N THR A 135 0.84 15.48 -2.19
CA THR A 135 -0.04 15.55 -3.37
C THR A 135 -1.25 14.62 -3.26
N GLN A 136 -1.09 13.40 -2.77
CA GLN A 136 -2.20 12.45 -2.63
C GLN A 136 -3.25 12.96 -1.65
N ALA A 137 -2.81 13.61 -0.55
CA ALA A 137 -3.74 14.25 0.37
C ALA A 137 -4.50 15.40 -0.30
N GLN A 138 -3.91 16.13 -1.24
CA GLN A 138 -4.62 17.19 -1.96
C GLN A 138 -5.76 16.63 -2.83
N PHE A 139 -5.55 15.49 -3.48
CA PHE A 139 -6.60 14.82 -4.27
C PHE A 139 -7.72 14.28 -3.38
N GLU A 140 -7.37 13.66 -2.25
CA GLU A 140 -8.31 13.07 -1.31
C GLU A 140 -9.27 14.09 -0.67
N ILE A 141 -8.86 15.35 -0.58
CA ILE A 141 -9.67 16.42 0.05
C ILE A 141 -10.98 16.64 -0.67
N ASP A 142 -11.01 16.55 -2.00
CA ASP A 142 -12.23 16.71 -2.78
C ASP A 142 -13.22 15.59 -2.51
N ASP A 143 -12.74 14.36 -2.29
CA ASP A 143 -13.57 13.20 -1.96
C ASP A 143 -14.14 13.30 -0.55
N VAL A 144 -13.34 13.78 0.41
CA VAL A 144 -13.74 13.88 1.83
C VAL A 144 -14.65 15.08 2.11
N PHE A 145 -14.32 16.26 1.58
CA PHE A 145 -15.05 17.50 1.88
C PHE A 145 -16.04 17.91 0.78
N GLY A 146 -15.91 17.34 -0.41
CA GLY A 146 -16.65 17.73 -1.60
C GLY A 146 -15.92 18.80 -2.41
N LYS A 147 -15.81 18.55 -3.72
CA LYS A 147 -15.13 19.41 -4.67
C LYS A 147 -15.57 20.88 -4.57
N GLY A 148 -14.58 21.77 -4.47
CA GLY A 148 -14.79 23.22 -4.47
C GLY A 148 -15.35 23.81 -3.16
N LYS A 149 -15.53 23.00 -2.11
CA LYS A 149 -15.96 23.51 -0.80
C LYS A 149 -14.78 24.10 -0.02
N SER A 150 -15.10 25.03 0.87
CA SER A 150 -14.14 25.53 1.85
C SER A 150 -13.75 24.41 2.81
N VAL A 151 -12.45 24.27 3.04
CA VAL A 151 -11.88 23.20 3.87
C VAL A 151 -11.21 23.83 5.10
N PRO A 152 -11.57 23.41 6.33
CA PRO A 152 -10.91 23.90 7.54
C PRO A 152 -9.41 23.59 7.55
N LYS A 153 -8.65 24.34 8.36
CA LYS A 153 -7.26 23.98 8.68
C LYS A 153 -7.21 22.75 9.58
N SER A 154 -6.11 22.00 9.55
CA SER A 154 -5.87 20.84 10.41
C SER A 154 -6.07 21.17 11.90
N SER A 155 -5.65 22.37 12.32
CA SER A 155 -5.82 22.88 13.69
C SER A 155 -7.26 22.89 14.20
N TYR A 156 -8.25 23.04 13.33
CA TYR A 156 -9.66 23.01 13.72
C TYR A 156 -10.01 21.66 14.37
N PHE A 157 -9.56 20.57 13.77
CA PHE A 157 -9.89 19.22 14.25
C PHE A 157 -9.14 18.85 15.55
N ILE A 158 -7.94 19.38 15.76
CA ILE A 158 -7.27 19.28 17.08
C ILE A 158 -8.06 20.02 18.16
N GLN A 159 -8.58 21.21 17.87
CA GLN A 159 -9.39 21.94 18.85
C GLN A 159 -10.65 21.15 19.23
N GLN A 160 -11.33 20.54 18.25
CA GLN A 160 -12.50 19.69 18.51
C GLN A 160 -12.15 18.48 19.39
N LEU A 161 -11.00 17.83 19.17
CA LEU A 161 -10.52 16.74 20.02
C LEU A 161 -10.37 17.19 21.48
N LEU A 162 -9.70 18.32 21.71
CA LEU A 162 -9.45 18.83 23.06
C LEU A 162 -10.76 19.21 23.77
N ILE A 163 -11.70 19.83 23.06
CA ILE A 163 -13.02 20.17 23.60
C ILE A 163 -13.78 18.91 24.01
N SER A 164 -13.82 17.88 23.14
CA SER A 164 -14.53 16.63 23.40
C SER A 164 -14.01 15.86 24.63
N GLN A 165 -12.73 16.04 24.96
CA GLN A 165 -12.08 15.40 26.12
C GLN A 165 -12.29 16.15 27.43
N ASN A 166 -12.44 17.48 27.38
CA ASN A 166 -12.66 18.33 28.55
C ASN A 166 -14.14 18.39 29.01
N LEU A 167 -15.06 17.84 28.23
CA LEU A 167 -16.50 17.78 28.54
C LEU A 167 -16.94 16.44 29.14
N LYS A 168 -16.01 15.52 29.40
CA LYS A 168 -16.22 14.22 30.08
C LYS A 168 -15.65 14.26 31.48
#